data_AF-A0A8H7XX35-F1
#
_entry.id   AF-A0A8H7XX35-F1
#
_cell.length_a   1.000
_cell.length_b   1.000
_cell.length_c   1.000
_cell.angle_alpha   90.00
_cell.angle_beta   90.00
_cell.angle_gamma   90.00
#
_symmetry.space_group_name_H-M   'P 1'
#
loop_
_entity.id
_entity.type
_entity.pdbx_description
1 polymer ?
#
loop_
_entity_poly.entity_id
_entity_poly.type
_entity_poly.pdbx_seq_one_letter_code
_entity_poly.pdbx_strand_id
1 'polypeptide(L)'
;MSAPLPGNRVTHLHIQKVVKSLTLLSSSLPDNIPVATRHDKIYTAIPTAPIESQGSAIFETFNRVTDILFKEDADCRDEHGRFHYIRRGKLGMENLCVYIGKINWEVSDIPLDLVGMKLERILDELKYLTKLPPKKTGVYNNAKTKPVPKTKKKAKKMSGITQDLINGAVRDLRSLPSKDGECTDINSEDDATFKPRRNMERESSEDSILSYTLDKDGLEVDDSKNDPKKRQRVVSDTESEGEQVNKGPSYKKAKKSASAAKSAKIKVIDVDDVPEALETEVKYNKKGPANYSRAHFRNPVPVVVQGVHRWEFSCRHCKKSVTVPRTVDKEKSFDDEHPKPALGNLATHLKKHSNLDLTVPT
;
A
#
# COMPACT_ATOMS: atom_id res chain seq x y z
N MET A 1 -6.74 -9.09 -51.47
CA MET A 1 -7.18 -8.92 -50.07
C MET A 1 -7.08 -10.27 -49.38
N SER A 2 -6.02 -10.52 -48.61
CA SER A 2 -5.85 -11.78 -47.90
C SER A 2 -6.81 -11.83 -46.72
N ALA A 3 -7.62 -12.89 -46.64
CA ALA A 3 -8.45 -13.13 -45.47
C ALA A 3 -7.54 -13.23 -44.23
N PRO A 4 -7.87 -12.55 -43.11
CA PRO A 4 -7.14 -12.72 -41.88
C PRO A 4 -7.17 -14.19 -41.50
N LEU A 5 -5.98 -14.79 -41.34
CA LEU A 5 -5.87 -16.17 -40.88
C LEU A 5 -6.70 -16.31 -39.60
N PRO A 6 -7.45 -17.41 -39.43
CA PRO A 6 -8.20 -17.65 -38.22
C PRO A 6 -7.21 -17.67 -37.06
N GLY A 7 -7.11 -16.55 -36.34
CA GLY A 7 -6.34 -16.46 -35.11
C GLY A 7 -6.82 -17.58 -34.21
N ASN A 8 -5.88 -18.26 -33.57
CA ASN A 8 -6.15 -19.35 -32.63
C ASN A 8 -6.97 -18.78 -31.46
N ARG A 9 -8.29 -18.69 -31.61
CA ARG A 9 -9.17 -18.12 -30.60
C ARG A 9 -9.19 -19.06 -29.41
N VAL A 10 -8.90 -18.53 -28.23
CA VAL A 10 -9.00 -19.33 -27.01
C VAL A 10 -10.47 -19.66 -26.78
N THR A 11 -10.78 -20.96 -26.80
CA THR A 11 -12.14 -21.47 -26.54
C THR A 11 -12.28 -21.84 -25.08
N HIS A 12 -13.52 -21.88 -24.58
CA HIS A 12 -13.83 -22.39 -23.25
C HIS A 12 -13.25 -23.81 -23.02
N LEU A 13 -13.29 -24.68 -24.04
CA LEU A 13 -12.70 -26.03 -23.98
C LEU A 13 -11.20 -25.99 -23.74
N HIS A 14 -10.49 -25.02 -24.32
CA HIS A 14 -9.06 -24.81 -24.06
C HIS A 14 -8.82 -24.44 -22.60
N ILE A 15 -9.59 -23.47 -22.06
CA ILE A 15 -9.49 -23.08 -20.65
C ILE A 15 -9.73 -24.28 -19.74
N GLN A 16 -10.78 -25.08 -19.97
CA GLN A 16 -11.03 -26.29 -19.19
C GLN A 16 -9.87 -27.28 -19.24
N LYS A 17 -9.24 -27.46 -20.41
CA LYS A 17 -8.06 -28.32 -20.57
C LYS A 17 -6.86 -27.80 -19.76
N VAL A 18 -6.64 -26.49 -19.76
CA VAL A 18 -5.59 -25.84 -18.97
C VAL A 18 -5.87 -26.01 -17.47
N VAL A 19 -7.11 -25.78 -17.02
CA VAL A 19 -7.50 -25.97 -15.60
C VAL A 19 -7.31 -27.41 -15.14
N LYS A 20 -7.71 -28.40 -15.95
CA LYS A 20 -7.46 -29.83 -15.64
C LYS A 20 -5.97 -30.13 -15.50
N SER A 21 -5.15 -29.57 -16.40
CA SER A 21 -3.70 -29.75 -16.38
C SER A 21 -3.06 -29.08 -15.17
N LEU A 22 -3.52 -27.87 -14.78
CA LEU A 22 -3.11 -27.18 -13.56
C LEU A 22 -3.43 -28.01 -12.31
N THR A 23 -4.65 -28.54 -12.20
CA THR A 23 -5.06 -29.38 -11.07
C THR A 23 -4.18 -30.62 -10.96
N LEU A 24 -3.90 -31.31 -12.07
CA LEU A 24 -3.02 -32.48 -12.08
C LEU A 24 -1.57 -32.13 -11.71
N LEU A 25 -1.04 -31.02 -12.22
CA LEU A 25 0.31 -30.60 -11.89
C LEU A 25 0.43 -30.15 -10.43
N SER A 26 -0.60 -29.50 -9.89
CA SER A 26 -0.64 -29.01 -8.51
C SER A 26 -0.51 -30.13 -7.47
N SER A 27 -1.13 -31.29 -7.73
CA SER A 27 -1.02 -32.47 -6.87
C SER A 27 0.28 -33.26 -7.06
N SER A 28 0.96 -33.08 -8.20
CA SER A 28 2.27 -33.69 -8.49
C SER A 28 3.48 -32.84 -8.06
N LEU A 29 3.25 -31.72 -7.36
CA LEU A 29 4.34 -30.83 -6.94
C LEU A 29 5.31 -31.56 -5.98
N PRO A 30 6.64 -31.44 -6.17
CA PRO A 30 7.62 -32.13 -5.34
C PRO A 30 7.63 -31.61 -3.90
N ASP A 31 8.05 -32.47 -2.97
CA ASP A 31 8.15 -32.15 -1.53
C ASP A 31 9.11 -30.99 -1.20
N ASN A 32 9.97 -30.62 -2.15
CA ASN A 32 10.84 -29.45 -2.06
C ASN A 32 10.09 -28.14 -1.90
N ILE A 33 8.86 -28.10 -2.40
CA ILE A 33 8.03 -26.90 -2.37
C ILE A 33 7.33 -26.90 -1.01
N PRO A 34 7.45 -25.81 -0.23
CA PRO A 34 6.86 -25.76 1.09
C PRO A 34 5.33 -25.85 1.02
N VAL A 35 4.76 -26.53 2.02
CA VAL A 35 3.31 -26.62 2.22
C VAL A 35 2.77 -25.25 2.61
N ALA A 36 1.66 -24.86 1.99
CA ALA A 36 1.01 -23.58 2.29
C ALA A 36 0.41 -23.55 3.69
N THR A 37 0.47 -22.38 4.30
CA THR A 37 -0.10 -21.97 5.57
C THR A 37 -1.20 -20.94 5.35
N ARG A 38 -1.95 -20.59 6.40
CA ARG A 38 -3.00 -19.55 6.33
C ARG A 38 -2.44 -18.14 6.09
N HIS A 39 -1.14 -17.94 6.29
CA HIS A 39 -0.47 -16.66 6.08
C HIS A 39 0.15 -16.53 4.68
N ASP A 40 0.10 -17.59 3.87
CA ASP A 40 0.65 -17.55 2.53
C ASP A 40 -0.24 -16.75 1.58
N LYS A 41 0.41 -16.06 0.64
CA LYS A 41 -0.22 -15.10 -0.27
C LYS A 41 -1.36 -15.69 -1.09
N ILE A 42 -1.21 -16.94 -1.56
CA ILE A 42 -2.26 -17.66 -2.31
C ILE A 42 -3.54 -17.79 -1.49
N TYR A 43 -3.42 -18.20 -0.23
CA TYR A 43 -4.57 -18.34 0.65
C TYR A 43 -5.24 -16.99 0.92
N THR A 44 -4.44 -15.94 1.19
CA THR A 44 -4.98 -14.61 1.52
C THR A 44 -5.57 -13.88 0.33
N ALA A 45 -5.10 -14.16 -0.89
CA ALA A 45 -5.56 -13.48 -2.10
C ALA A 45 -6.90 -14.00 -2.61
N ILE A 46 -7.19 -15.29 -2.42
CA ILE A 46 -8.43 -15.90 -2.87
C ILE A 46 -9.56 -15.44 -1.93
N PRO A 47 -10.61 -14.79 -2.45
CA PRO A 47 -11.73 -14.36 -1.61
C PRO A 47 -12.42 -15.59 -1.01
N THR A 48 -12.69 -15.52 0.29
CA THR A 48 -13.51 -16.53 0.99
C THR A 48 -14.99 -16.41 0.59
N ALA A 49 -15.39 -15.24 0.08
CA ALA A 49 -16.75 -14.97 -0.36
C ALA A 49 -17.14 -15.84 -1.57
N PRO A 50 -18.44 -16.20 -1.70
CA PRO A 50 -18.93 -16.90 -2.88
C PRO A 50 -18.66 -16.08 -4.15
N ILE A 51 -18.30 -16.78 -5.22
CA ILE A 51 -18.07 -16.17 -6.54
C ILE A 51 -19.41 -15.61 -7.03
N GLU A 52 -19.43 -14.31 -7.33
CA GLU A 52 -20.62 -13.64 -7.85
C GLU A 52 -21.05 -14.21 -9.21
N SER A 53 -22.36 -14.19 -9.50
CA SER A 53 -22.92 -14.82 -10.70
C SER A 53 -22.82 -13.94 -11.96
N GLN A 54 -22.36 -12.69 -11.85
CA GLN A 54 -22.32 -11.74 -12.97
C GLN A 54 -20.95 -11.76 -13.67
N GLY A 55 -20.98 -11.83 -15.01
CA GLY A 55 -19.80 -12.06 -15.85
C GLY A 55 -18.64 -11.08 -15.65
N SER A 56 -18.90 -9.77 -15.61
CA SER A 56 -17.84 -8.77 -15.45
C SER A 56 -17.17 -8.87 -14.07
N ALA A 57 -17.95 -9.06 -13.01
CA ALA A 57 -17.45 -9.20 -11.65
C ALA A 57 -16.59 -10.47 -11.48
N ILE A 58 -16.94 -11.56 -12.17
CA ILE A 58 -16.12 -12.79 -12.20
C ILE A 58 -14.74 -12.51 -12.78
N PHE A 59 -14.68 -11.85 -13.95
CA PHE A 59 -13.40 -11.55 -14.59
C PHE A 59 -12.57 -10.58 -13.76
N GLU A 60 -13.18 -9.52 -13.22
CA GLU A 60 -12.48 -8.56 -12.35
C GLU A 60 -11.90 -9.22 -11.10
N THR A 61 -12.66 -10.12 -10.47
CA THR A 61 -12.20 -10.87 -9.30
C THR A 61 -11.05 -11.81 -9.68
N PHE A 62 -11.18 -12.56 -10.77
CA PHE A 62 -10.10 -13.42 -11.28
C PHE A 62 -8.85 -12.59 -11.61
N ASN A 63 -9.02 -11.45 -12.28
CA ASN A 63 -7.93 -10.57 -12.68
C ASN A 63 -7.21 -10.01 -11.46
N ARG A 64 -7.96 -9.55 -10.45
CA ARG A 64 -7.42 -9.09 -9.16
C ARG A 64 -6.65 -10.18 -8.43
N VAL A 65 -7.23 -11.37 -8.30
CA VAL A 65 -6.57 -12.51 -7.63
C VAL A 65 -5.27 -12.87 -8.34
N THR A 66 -5.31 -12.99 -9.67
CA THR A 66 -4.11 -13.31 -10.46
C THR A 66 -3.06 -12.22 -10.43
N ASP A 67 -3.44 -10.94 -10.42
CA ASP A 67 -2.48 -9.84 -10.30
C ASP A 67 -1.84 -9.80 -8.91
N ILE A 68 -2.60 -9.99 -7.82
CA ILE A 68 -2.02 -10.07 -6.46
C ILE A 68 -0.95 -11.18 -6.38
N LEU A 69 -1.17 -12.31 -7.06
CA LEU A 69 -0.29 -13.47 -7.01
C LEU A 69 0.87 -13.41 -8.01
N PHE A 70 0.64 -12.85 -9.20
CA PHE A 70 1.52 -13.04 -10.37
C PHE A 70 1.80 -11.76 -11.16
N LYS A 71 1.43 -10.58 -10.63
CA LYS A 71 1.78 -9.30 -11.26
C LYS A 71 3.30 -9.18 -11.44
N GLU A 72 3.69 -8.39 -12.42
CA GLU A 72 5.08 -8.15 -12.79
C GLU A 72 5.85 -7.28 -11.79
N ASP A 73 5.20 -6.91 -10.68
CA ASP A 73 5.86 -6.21 -9.59
C ASP A 73 6.98 -7.08 -9.00
N ALA A 74 8.07 -6.43 -8.59
CA ALA A 74 9.29 -7.06 -8.07
C ALA A 74 9.04 -7.96 -6.85
N ASP A 75 7.90 -7.81 -6.18
CA ASP A 75 7.58 -8.59 -4.98
C ASP A 75 7.10 -10.01 -5.30
N CYS A 76 6.58 -10.29 -6.51
CA CYS A 76 5.98 -11.59 -6.87
C CYS A 76 6.92 -12.50 -7.68
N ARG A 77 8.07 -11.98 -8.12
CA ARG A 77 9.07 -12.70 -8.89
C ARG A 77 10.41 -12.70 -8.17
N ASP A 78 11.13 -13.80 -8.30
CA ASP A 78 12.53 -13.86 -7.86
C ASP A 78 13.47 -13.15 -8.85
N GLU A 79 14.77 -13.18 -8.57
CA GLU A 79 15.83 -12.61 -9.41
C GLU A 79 15.88 -13.22 -10.82
N HIS A 80 15.24 -14.39 -11.02
CA HIS A 80 15.13 -15.08 -12.30
C HIS A 80 13.77 -14.88 -12.98
N GLY A 81 12.92 -14.02 -12.42
CA GLY A 81 11.58 -13.77 -12.95
C GLY A 81 10.58 -14.88 -12.67
N ARG A 82 10.85 -15.82 -11.75
CA ARG A 82 10.00 -16.99 -11.43
C ARG A 82 9.09 -16.70 -10.24
N PHE A 83 7.96 -17.40 -10.15
CA PHE A 83 7.03 -17.21 -9.03
C PHE A 83 7.49 -17.94 -7.75
N HIS A 84 7.97 -17.20 -6.75
CA HIS A 84 8.44 -17.77 -5.47
C HIS A 84 7.34 -18.01 -4.43
N TYR A 85 6.13 -17.48 -4.64
CA TYR A 85 4.98 -17.68 -3.75
C TYR A 85 4.18 -18.96 -4.03
N ILE A 86 4.61 -19.80 -4.98
CA ILE A 86 3.98 -21.09 -5.19
C ILE A 86 4.26 -22.01 -3.98
N ARG A 87 3.16 -22.56 -3.43
CA ARG A 87 3.14 -23.43 -2.25
C ARG A 87 2.22 -24.61 -2.51
N ARG A 88 2.56 -25.78 -1.98
CA ARG A 88 1.77 -27.02 -2.16
C ARG A 88 0.64 -27.15 -1.14
N GLY A 89 -0.28 -28.08 -1.39
CA GLY A 89 -1.34 -28.46 -0.45
C GLY A 89 -2.60 -27.60 -0.52
N LYS A 90 -3.56 -27.95 0.35
CA LYS A 90 -4.95 -27.45 0.37
C LYS A 90 -5.10 -25.94 0.52
N LEU A 91 -4.13 -25.26 1.13
CA LEU A 91 -4.14 -23.80 1.30
C LEU A 91 -3.34 -23.06 0.21
N GLY A 92 -2.64 -23.80 -0.65
CA GLY A 92 -1.77 -23.26 -1.70
C GLY A 92 -2.37 -23.46 -3.08
N MET A 93 -1.60 -24.08 -3.98
CA MET A 93 -2.02 -24.29 -5.36
C MET A 93 -3.30 -25.11 -5.53
N GLU A 94 -3.61 -26.04 -4.62
CA GLU A 94 -4.88 -26.76 -4.67
C GLU A 94 -6.07 -25.82 -4.43
N ASN A 95 -5.94 -24.85 -3.52
CA ASN A 95 -6.98 -23.84 -3.27
C ASN A 95 -7.22 -22.99 -4.53
N LEU A 96 -6.14 -22.58 -5.19
CA LEU A 96 -6.22 -21.82 -6.44
C LEU A 96 -6.90 -22.63 -7.54
N CYS A 97 -6.58 -23.92 -7.68
CA CYS A 97 -7.23 -24.80 -8.66
C CYS A 97 -8.72 -24.99 -8.36
N VAL A 98 -9.10 -25.15 -7.09
CA VAL A 98 -10.51 -25.22 -6.66
C VAL A 98 -11.24 -23.92 -6.98
N TYR A 99 -10.63 -22.76 -6.72
CA TYR A 99 -11.20 -21.46 -7.06
C TYR A 99 -11.42 -21.32 -8.57
N ILE A 100 -10.39 -21.56 -9.39
CA ILE A 100 -10.45 -21.45 -10.85
C ILE A 100 -11.46 -22.46 -11.44
N GLY A 101 -11.55 -23.67 -10.87
CA GLY A 101 -12.49 -24.70 -11.30
C GLY A 101 -13.96 -24.40 -11.00
N LYS A 102 -14.25 -23.49 -10.05
CA LYS A 102 -15.61 -23.04 -9.73
C LYS A 102 -16.12 -21.94 -10.65
N ILE A 103 -15.23 -21.27 -11.39
CA ILE A 103 -15.62 -20.17 -12.27
C ILE A 103 -16.37 -20.74 -13.49
N ASN A 104 -17.54 -20.17 -13.79
CA ASN A 104 -18.25 -20.46 -15.03
C ASN A 104 -17.66 -19.67 -16.19
N TRP A 105 -16.85 -20.33 -17.02
CA TRP A 105 -16.17 -19.74 -18.16
C TRP A 105 -17.03 -19.62 -19.43
N GLU A 106 -18.29 -20.09 -19.39
CA GLU A 106 -19.23 -20.00 -20.53
C GLU A 106 -19.87 -18.62 -20.66
N VAL A 107 -19.66 -17.73 -19.70
CA VAL A 107 -20.24 -16.38 -19.69
C VAL A 107 -19.57 -15.53 -20.78
N SER A 108 -20.40 -14.99 -21.68
CA SER A 108 -19.98 -14.29 -22.92
C SER A 108 -19.07 -13.07 -22.72
N ASP A 109 -19.07 -12.49 -21.52
CA ASP A 109 -18.35 -11.24 -21.23
C ASP A 109 -16.92 -11.45 -20.73
N ILE A 110 -16.48 -12.69 -20.57
CA ILE A 110 -15.13 -13.00 -20.07
C ILE A 110 -14.14 -12.97 -21.25
N PRO A 111 -13.09 -12.13 -21.22
CA PRO A 111 -12.06 -12.11 -22.25
C PRO A 111 -11.15 -13.35 -22.14
N LEU A 112 -11.58 -14.46 -22.74
CA LEU A 112 -10.94 -15.78 -22.62
C LEU A 112 -9.47 -15.79 -23.06
N ASP A 113 -9.06 -14.92 -23.99
CA ASP A 113 -7.67 -14.81 -24.41
C ASP A 113 -6.77 -14.32 -23.27
N LEU A 114 -7.22 -13.32 -22.50
CA LEU A 114 -6.49 -12.80 -21.34
C LEU A 114 -6.42 -13.83 -20.21
N VAL A 115 -7.53 -14.54 -19.97
CA VAL A 115 -7.59 -15.63 -18.99
C VAL A 115 -6.63 -16.75 -19.39
N GLY A 116 -6.66 -17.17 -20.66
CA GLY A 116 -5.80 -18.21 -21.20
C GLY A 116 -4.33 -17.89 -21.00
N MET A 117 -3.88 -16.70 -21.38
CA MET A 117 -2.49 -16.26 -21.19
C MET A 117 -2.05 -16.32 -19.72
N LYS A 118 -2.91 -15.90 -18.79
CA LYS A 118 -2.61 -15.94 -17.36
C LYS A 118 -2.50 -17.37 -16.83
N LEU A 119 -3.44 -18.24 -17.21
CA LEU A 119 -3.43 -19.64 -16.78
C LEU A 119 -2.26 -20.42 -17.37
N GLU A 120 -1.90 -20.18 -18.63
CA GLU A 120 -0.73 -20.79 -19.28
C GLU A 120 0.58 -20.37 -18.61
N ARG A 121 0.70 -19.10 -18.20
CA ARG A 121 1.86 -18.62 -17.45
C ARG A 121 2.04 -19.36 -16.11
N ILE A 122 0.94 -19.62 -15.41
CA ILE A 122 0.95 -20.41 -14.16
C ILE A 122 1.30 -21.87 -14.47
N LEU A 123 0.73 -22.43 -15.55
CA LEU A 123 0.97 -23.82 -15.97
C LEU A 123 2.45 -24.06 -16.29
N ASP A 124 3.10 -23.14 -16.98
CA ASP A 124 4.51 -23.26 -17.34
C ASP A 124 5.43 -23.14 -16.11
N GLU A 125 5.04 -22.35 -15.11
CA GLU A 125 5.72 -22.33 -13.82
C GLU A 125 5.58 -23.68 -13.10
N LEU A 126 4.38 -24.25 -13.03
CA LEU A 126 4.19 -25.57 -12.42
C LEU A 126 4.97 -26.67 -13.13
N LYS A 127 5.01 -26.67 -14.48
CA LYS A 127 5.82 -27.62 -15.26
C LYS A 127 7.31 -27.50 -14.98
N TYR A 128 7.80 -26.31 -14.70
CA TYR A 128 9.19 -26.11 -14.31
C TYR A 128 9.44 -26.66 -12.91
N LEU A 129 8.56 -26.33 -11.97
CA LEU A 129 8.65 -26.78 -10.58
C LEU A 129 8.59 -28.31 -10.45
N THR A 130 7.85 -29.00 -11.30
CA THR A 130 7.82 -30.48 -11.33
C THR A 130 9.07 -31.11 -11.95
N LYS A 131 9.83 -30.37 -12.77
CA LYS A 131 11.11 -30.83 -13.33
C LYS A 131 12.29 -30.65 -12.37
N LEU A 132 12.12 -29.88 -11.30
CA LEU A 132 13.19 -29.68 -10.31
C LEU A 132 13.52 -31.02 -9.65
N PRO A 133 14.81 -31.39 -9.55
CA PRO A 133 15.21 -32.61 -8.88
C PRO A 133 14.75 -32.55 -7.42
N PRO A 134 14.29 -33.66 -6.81
CA PRO A 134 14.02 -33.70 -5.39
C PRO A 134 15.28 -33.23 -4.68
N LYS A 135 15.15 -32.15 -3.90
CA LYS A 135 16.18 -31.64 -3.01
C LYS A 135 16.39 -32.85 -2.14
N LYS A 136 17.57 -33.46 -2.26
CA LYS A 136 18.05 -34.40 -1.25
C LYS A 136 18.01 -33.55 0.00
N THR A 137 16.92 -33.65 0.75
CA THR A 137 16.90 -33.29 2.15
C THR A 137 17.99 -34.20 2.64
N GLY A 138 19.21 -33.65 2.69
CA GLY A 138 20.28 -34.26 3.41
C GLY A 138 19.60 -34.51 4.73
N VAL A 139 19.28 -35.77 4.98
CA VAL A 139 19.11 -36.24 6.32
C VAL A 139 20.48 -35.89 6.88
N TYR A 140 20.62 -34.66 7.35
CA TYR A 140 21.52 -34.30 8.40
C TYR A 140 21.00 -35.21 9.49
N ASN A 141 21.45 -36.46 9.43
CA ASN A 141 21.49 -37.39 10.53
C ASN A 141 22.16 -36.52 11.57
N ASN A 142 21.34 -35.90 12.42
CA ASN A 142 21.81 -35.09 13.52
C ASN A 142 22.87 -35.98 14.16
N ALA A 143 24.12 -35.62 13.91
CA ALA A 143 25.25 -36.39 14.33
C ALA A 143 25.07 -36.47 15.84
N LYS A 144 24.72 -37.67 16.33
CA LYS A 144 24.56 -38.05 17.73
C LYS A 144 24.86 -36.86 18.63
N THR A 145 23.84 -36.06 18.96
CA THR A 145 23.95 -35.21 20.13
C THR A 145 24.31 -36.17 21.25
N LYS A 146 25.57 -36.10 21.68
CA LYS A 146 26.09 -36.94 22.75
C LYS A 146 25.08 -36.82 23.89
N PRO A 147 24.66 -37.94 24.51
CA PRO A 147 23.68 -37.91 25.58
C PRO A 147 24.15 -36.90 26.62
N VAL A 148 23.35 -35.85 26.82
CA VAL A 148 23.56 -34.90 27.91
C VAL A 148 23.62 -35.73 29.20
N PRO A 149 24.69 -35.61 30.00
CA PRO A 149 24.82 -36.38 31.22
C PRO A 149 23.64 -36.04 32.15
N LYS A 150 22.86 -37.07 32.49
CA LYS A 150 21.78 -37.00 33.47
C LYS A 150 22.35 -36.50 34.79
N THR A 151 22.15 -35.21 35.10
CA THR A 151 22.35 -34.71 36.45
C THR A 151 21.28 -35.33 37.35
N LYS A 152 21.72 -36.16 38.29
CA LYS A 152 20.90 -36.84 39.28
C LYS A 152 20.21 -35.80 40.18
N LYS A 153 18.98 -35.38 39.86
CA LYS A 153 18.12 -34.70 40.83
C LYS A 153 17.64 -35.74 41.84
N LYS A 154 18.08 -35.57 43.09
CA LYS A 154 17.66 -36.35 44.26
C LYS A 154 16.14 -36.26 44.40
N ALA A 155 15.48 -37.42 44.42
CA ALA A 155 14.08 -37.55 44.79
C ALA A 155 13.90 -37.18 46.27
N LYS A 156 13.12 -36.13 46.54
CA LYS A 156 12.59 -35.85 47.88
C LYS A 156 11.28 -36.61 48.00
N LYS A 157 11.32 -37.64 48.83
CA LYS A 157 10.23 -38.52 49.24
C LYS A 157 9.15 -37.68 49.95
N MET A 158 7.95 -37.61 49.40
CA MET A 158 6.75 -37.26 50.16
C MET A 158 5.81 -38.46 50.16
N SER A 159 5.65 -39.00 51.35
CA SER A 159 4.78 -40.09 51.73
C SER A 159 3.38 -39.58 52.02
N GLY A 160 2.38 -40.38 51.61
CA GLY A 160 1.10 -40.47 52.30
C GLY A 160 -0.01 -39.61 51.71
N ILE A 161 -1.04 -40.27 51.17
CA ILE A 161 -2.43 -40.18 51.67
C ILE A 161 -3.30 -41.14 50.83
N THR A 162 -3.69 -42.21 51.52
CA THR A 162 -4.85 -43.11 51.42
C THR A 162 -5.65 -43.22 50.12
N GLN A 163 -5.77 -44.47 49.68
CA GLN A 163 -6.93 -45.05 49.00
C GLN A 163 -8.16 -44.93 49.91
N ASP A 164 -9.31 -44.57 49.33
CA ASP A 164 -10.53 -45.38 49.36
C ASP A 164 -11.70 -44.68 48.65
N LEU A 165 -12.66 -45.49 48.19
CA LEU A 165 -14.08 -45.17 47.95
C LEU A 165 -14.48 -44.44 46.65
N ILE A 166 -14.95 -45.22 45.66
CA ILE A 166 -16.39 -45.39 45.30
C ILE A 166 -16.56 -45.73 43.81
N ASN A 167 -17.25 -46.86 43.59
CA ASN A 167 -17.86 -47.26 42.32
C ASN A 167 -19.14 -46.45 42.05
N GLY A 168 -19.35 -46.07 40.78
CA GLY A 168 -20.65 -46.22 40.12
C GLY A 168 -21.51 -44.97 39.88
N ALA A 169 -22.25 -45.06 38.77
CA ALA A 169 -23.50 -44.38 38.41
C ALA A 169 -23.45 -43.05 37.60
N VAL A 170 -23.76 -43.21 36.31
CA VAL A 170 -24.79 -42.51 35.49
C VAL A 170 -25.41 -41.21 36.05
N ARG A 171 -25.36 -40.15 35.23
CA ARG A 171 -26.35 -39.07 34.93
C ARG A 171 -25.62 -37.72 34.78
N ASP A 172 -25.67 -37.06 33.63
CA ASP A 172 -26.74 -36.21 33.09
C ASP A 172 -26.64 -34.74 33.58
N LEU A 173 -26.58 -33.83 32.61
CA LEU A 173 -26.90 -32.39 32.65
C LEU A 173 -26.07 -31.36 33.46
N ARG A 174 -25.70 -30.32 32.70
CA ARG A 174 -25.81 -28.87 32.99
C ARG A 174 -24.69 -28.11 33.71
N SER A 175 -24.43 -26.94 33.11
CA SER A 175 -24.00 -25.67 33.70
C SER A 175 -22.51 -25.46 33.99
N LEU A 176 -21.84 -24.82 33.02
CA LEU A 176 -20.61 -24.06 33.23
C LEU A 176 -20.96 -22.65 33.75
N PRO A 177 -20.47 -22.21 34.91
CA PRO A 177 -20.42 -20.79 35.24
C PRO A 177 -19.10 -20.17 34.76
N SER A 178 -19.23 -18.98 34.18
CA SER A 178 -18.15 -18.05 33.83
C SER A 178 -17.22 -17.78 35.01
N LYS A 179 -15.92 -17.77 34.74
CA LYS A 179 -14.88 -17.45 35.71
C LYS A 179 -14.25 -16.13 35.29
N ASP A 180 -14.64 -15.06 35.97
CA ASP A 180 -14.06 -13.74 35.85
C ASP A 180 -12.62 -13.78 36.36
N GLY A 181 -11.69 -13.45 35.46
CA GLY A 181 -10.26 -13.43 35.70
C GLY A 181 -9.80 -12.08 36.24
N GLU A 182 -9.57 -12.08 37.53
CA GLU A 182 -8.88 -11.12 38.40
C GLU A 182 -7.68 -10.40 37.74
N CYS A 183 -7.76 -9.07 37.75
CA CYS A 183 -6.71 -8.11 37.42
C CYS A 183 -5.68 -8.09 38.56
N THR A 184 -4.42 -8.39 38.26
CA THR A 184 -3.31 -8.22 39.20
C THR A 184 -2.62 -6.89 38.94
N ASP A 185 -2.76 -5.99 39.90
CA ASP A 185 -1.99 -4.76 40.06
C ASP A 185 -0.50 -5.09 40.23
N ILE A 186 0.34 -4.50 39.37
CA ILE A 186 1.79 -4.45 39.59
C ILE A 186 2.15 -2.99 39.82
N ASN A 187 2.22 -2.64 41.11
CA ASN A 187 3.00 -1.51 41.63
C ASN A 187 4.47 -1.73 41.25
N SER A 188 5.08 -0.75 40.59
CA SER A 188 6.53 -0.64 40.43
C SER A 188 6.95 0.75 40.91
N GLU A 189 7.69 0.72 42.01
CA GLU A 189 8.22 1.83 42.79
C GLU A 189 9.33 2.59 42.05
N ASP A 190 9.35 3.91 42.30
CA ASP A 190 10.51 4.79 42.51
C ASP A 190 11.75 4.66 41.60
N ASP A 191 11.81 5.49 40.55
CA ASP A 191 13.08 5.95 39.94
C ASP A 191 13.35 7.42 40.31
N ALA A 192 14.04 7.59 41.45
CA ALA A 192 14.49 8.87 41.96
C ALA A 192 15.86 9.25 41.37
N THR A 193 15.90 9.66 40.09
CA THR A 193 17.14 10.23 39.52
C THR A 193 16.94 11.40 38.53
N PHE A 194 15.86 12.17 38.66
CA PHE A 194 15.67 13.37 37.84
C PHE A 194 16.34 14.61 38.46
N LYS A 195 17.49 15.03 37.90
CA LYS A 195 18.12 16.32 38.21
C LYS A 195 17.60 17.38 37.22
N PRO A 196 16.88 18.43 37.65
CA PRO A 196 16.41 19.47 36.76
C PRO A 196 17.60 20.29 36.26
N ARG A 197 17.75 20.36 34.93
CA ARG A 197 18.79 21.17 34.28
C ARG A 197 18.39 22.64 34.37
N ARG A 198 19.30 23.43 34.93
CA ARG A 198 19.28 24.89 35.07
C ARG A 198 18.84 25.59 33.77
N ASN A 199 17.89 26.52 33.92
CA ASN A 199 17.49 27.52 32.94
C ASN A 199 18.71 28.13 32.25
N MET A 200 18.75 28.00 30.93
CA MET A 200 19.57 28.83 30.07
C MET A 200 18.60 29.72 29.31
N GLU A 201 18.65 31.01 29.63
CA GLU A 201 17.88 32.10 29.03
C GLU A 201 17.98 31.99 27.50
N ARG A 202 16.84 31.67 26.87
CA ARG A 202 16.72 31.75 25.42
C ARG A 202 16.07 33.09 25.11
N GLU A 203 16.92 33.98 24.61
CA GLU A 203 16.58 35.31 24.12
C GLU A 203 15.34 35.24 23.23
N SER A 204 14.38 36.08 23.59
CA SER A 204 13.14 36.34 22.87
C SER A 204 13.46 37.04 21.55
N SER A 205 13.40 36.30 20.44
CA SER A 205 13.19 36.91 19.12
C SER A 205 11.69 36.93 18.87
N GLU A 206 11.04 38.01 19.30
CA GLU A 206 9.66 38.33 18.90
C GLU A 206 9.66 38.58 17.39
N ASP A 207 9.41 37.53 16.61
CA ASP A 207 9.14 37.67 15.18
C ASP A 207 7.89 38.54 15.01
N SER A 208 8.13 39.74 14.47
CA SER A 208 7.14 40.78 14.21
C SER A 208 5.99 40.21 13.38
N ILE A 209 4.82 40.13 14.02
CA ILE A 209 3.56 39.65 13.40
C ILE A 209 3.22 40.60 12.25
N LEU A 210 3.18 40.09 11.02
CA LEU A 210 2.71 40.86 9.86
C LEU A 210 1.27 41.32 10.10
N SER A 211 1.06 42.64 10.17
CA SER A 211 -0.26 43.25 10.25
C SER A 211 -1.01 43.03 8.94
N TYR A 212 -2.14 42.34 8.99
CA TYR A 212 -3.09 42.21 7.88
C TYR A 212 -4.25 43.19 8.08
N THR A 213 -4.65 43.86 7.01
CA THR A 213 -5.82 44.74 6.98
C THR A 213 -6.96 44.03 6.26
N LEU A 214 -8.05 43.78 6.98
CA LEU A 214 -9.31 43.23 6.45
C LEU A 214 -10.26 44.38 6.09
N ASP A 215 -10.98 44.26 4.98
CA ASP A 215 -12.03 45.21 4.61
C ASP A 215 -13.34 44.97 5.38
N LYS A 216 -14.37 45.76 5.07
CA LYS A 216 -15.67 45.76 5.78
C LYS A 216 -16.45 44.44 5.60
N ASP A 217 -16.06 43.62 4.63
CA ASP A 217 -16.59 42.29 4.35
C ASP A 217 -15.67 41.16 4.85
N GLY A 218 -14.57 41.48 5.52
CA GLY A 218 -13.70 40.51 6.18
C GLY A 218 -12.80 39.73 5.22
N LEU A 219 -12.53 40.28 4.04
CA LEU A 219 -11.60 39.73 3.06
C LEU A 219 -10.24 40.45 3.13
N GLU A 220 -9.17 39.69 2.93
CA GLU A 220 -7.81 40.23 2.89
C GLU A 220 -7.64 41.08 1.63
N VAL A 221 -7.35 42.38 1.83
CA VAL A 221 -7.07 43.30 0.73
C VAL A 221 -5.58 43.25 0.43
N ASP A 222 -5.25 42.72 -0.74
CA ASP A 222 -3.88 42.62 -1.23
C ASP A 222 -3.48 43.98 -1.86
N ASP A 223 -2.83 44.85 -1.08
CA ASP A 223 -2.41 46.22 -1.46
C ASP A 223 -1.24 46.26 -2.49
N SER A 224 -1.09 45.20 -3.28
CA SER A 224 -0.01 45.01 -4.25
C SER A 224 -0.28 45.70 -5.60
N LYS A 225 -0.77 46.95 -5.61
CA LYS A 225 -0.85 47.78 -6.83
C LYS A 225 -0.14 49.11 -6.62
N ASN A 226 1.19 49.06 -6.62
CA ASN A 226 2.04 50.23 -6.78
C ASN A 226 2.48 50.41 -8.23
N ASP A 227 2.41 51.65 -8.68
CA ASP A 227 2.70 52.18 -10.02
C ASP A 227 4.03 51.73 -10.64
N PRO A 228 4.12 51.63 -11.98
CA PRO A 228 5.37 51.36 -12.66
C PRO A 228 6.31 52.57 -12.61
N LYS A 229 7.23 52.58 -11.64
CA LYS A 229 8.40 53.46 -11.66
C LYS A 229 9.34 53.07 -12.81
N LYS A 230 9.38 53.90 -13.86
CA LYS A 230 10.42 53.91 -14.90
C LYS A 230 11.80 53.93 -14.26
N ARG A 231 12.58 52.86 -14.43
CA ARG A 231 14.02 52.87 -14.18
C ARG A 231 14.74 53.30 -15.46
N GLN A 232 15.44 54.42 -15.36
CA GLN A 232 16.34 55.00 -16.35
C GLN A 232 17.62 54.13 -16.37
N ARG A 233 17.95 53.54 -17.53
CA ARG A 233 19.15 52.73 -17.72
C ARG A 233 20.28 53.67 -18.12
N VAL A 234 21.30 53.78 -17.26
CA VAL A 234 22.58 54.42 -17.57
C VAL A 234 23.36 53.45 -18.47
N VAL A 235 23.78 53.94 -19.63
CA VAL A 235 24.64 53.27 -20.61
C VAL A 235 26.07 53.74 -20.33
N SER A 236 27.01 52.80 -20.24
CA SER A 236 28.44 53.08 -20.32
C SER A 236 28.99 52.31 -21.52
N ASP A 237 29.59 53.08 -22.42
CA ASP A 237 30.10 52.70 -23.74
C ASP A 237 31.28 51.74 -23.67
N THR A 238 31.33 50.77 -24.59
CA THR A 238 32.58 50.32 -25.20
C THR A 238 32.31 49.72 -26.58
N GLU A 239 33.05 50.23 -27.56
CA GLU A 239 32.88 50.07 -29.00
C GLU A 239 33.44 48.73 -29.53
N SER A 240 32.82 48.14 -30.54
CA SER A 240 33.44 47.93 -31.88
C SER A 240 32.68 46.89 -32.74
N GLU A 241 32.28 47.38 -33.90
CA GLU A 241 32.21 46.76 -35.23
C GLU A 241 31.28 45.57 -35.55
N GLY A 242 30.45 45.78 -36.59
CA GLY A 242 29.98 44.71 -37.48
C GLY A 242 28.49 44.73 -37.85
N GLU A 243 28.17 45.40 -38.96
CA GLU A 243 27.09 45.18 -39.95
C GLU A 243 26.37 43.80 -39.95
N GLN A 244 25.10 43.58 -40.35
CA GLN A 244 24.06 44.34 -41.05
C GLN A 244 22.72 43.56 -40.91
N VAL A 245 21.60 44.29 -40.85
CA VAL A 245 20.29 44.04 -41.51
C VAL A 245 19.61 42.66 -41.36
N ASN A 246 18.48 42.62 -40.64
CA ASN A 246 17.19 42.25 -41.24
C ASN A 246 15.97 42.59 -40.36
N LYS A 247 14.97 43.21 -41.00
CA LYS A 247 13.72 43.72 -40.43
C LYS A 247 12.57 42.73 -40.64
N GLY A 248 11.66 42.63 -39.66
CA GLY A 248 10.24 42.28 -39.88
C GLY A 248 9.66 41.20 -38.94
N PRO A 249 8.33 41.11 -38.80
CA PRO A 249 7.46 42.19 -38.38
C PRO A 249 6.63 41.86 -37.11
N SER A 250 6.13 42.95 -36.53
CA SER A 250 5.23 43.10 -35.39
C SER A 250 3.96 42.24 -35.44
N TYR A 251 3.75 41.40 -34.42
CA TYR A 251 2.45 40.78 -34.14
C TYR A 251 1.64 41.62 -33.16
N LYS A 252 0.50 42.11 -33.67
CA LYS A 252 -0.51 42.87 -32.93
C LYS A 252 -1.19 42.00 -31.86
N LYS A 253 -1.21 42.48 -30.62
CA LYS A 253 -1.99 41.91 -29.51
C LYS A 253 -3.49 42.07 -29.78
N ALA A 254 -4.21 40.96 -29.86
CA ALA A 254 -5.67 40.94 -29.90
C ALA A 254 -6.25 41.09 -28.48
N LYS A 255 -7.10 42.11 -28.29
CA LYS A 255 -8.00 42.28 -27.15
C LYS A 255 -9.01 41.12 -27.13
N LYS A 256 -9.06 40.35 -26.05
CA LYS A 256 -10.16 39.40 -25.80
C LYS A 256 -11.13 40.04 -24.81
N SER A 257 -12.35 40.24 -25.28
CA SER A 257 -13.50 40.81 -24.60
C SER A 257 -13.99 39.93 -23.46
N ALA A 258 -14.37 40.58 -22.37
CA ALA A 258 -15.05 39.99 -21.22
C ALA A 258 -16.45 39.47 -21.62
N SER A 259 -16.74 38.21 -21.32
CA SER A 259 -18.08 37.63 -21.43
C SER A 259 -18.76 37.65 -20.06
N ALA A 260 -19.95 38.25 -20.04
CA ALA A 260 -20.80 38.47 -18.89
C ALA A 260 -21.21 37.17 -18.15
N ALA A 261 -21.14 37.23 -16.82
CA ALA A 261 -21.69 36.23 -15.91
C ALA A 261 -23.22 36.32 -15.91
N LYS A 262 -23.90 35.18 -16.18
CA LYS A 262 -25.34 35.02 -15.94
C LYS A 262 -25.53 34.50 -14.52
N SER A 263 -26.24 35.29 -13.73
CA SER A 263 -26.73 34.97 -12.39
C SER A 263 -27.78 33.86 -12.45
N ALA A 264 -27.51 32.73 -11.79
CA ALA A 264 -28.47 31.67 -11.57
C ALA A 264 -29.24 31.92 -10.26
N LYS A 265 -30.55 31.89 -10.37
CA LYS A 265 -31.54 32.17 -9.32
C LYS A 265 -31.70 30.91 -8.46
N ILE A 266 -31.27 30.95 -7.20
CA ILE A 266 -31.47 29.87 -6.24
C ILE A 266 -32.90 29.96 -5.70
N LYS A 267 -33.68 28.89 -5.92
CA LYS A 267 -34.99 28.68 -5.27
C LYS A 267 -34.74 28.07 -3.89
N VAL A 268 -35.28 28.72 -2.87
CA VAL A 268 -35.45 28.17 -1.52
C VAL A 268 -36.58 27.14 -1.58
N ILE A 269 -36.30 25.93 -1.13
CA ILE A 269 -37.30 24.90 -0.83
C ILE A 269 -37.16 24.66 0.67
N ASP A 270 -38.22 24.98 1.40
CA ASP A 270 -38.41 24.56 2.79
C ASP A 270 -39.08 23.17 2.82
N VAL A 271 -39.03 22.57 4.02
CA VAL A 271 -39.81 21.44 4.55
C VAL A 271 -39.02 20.12 4.73
N ASP A 272 -38.55 19.97 5.97
CA ASP A 272 -38.78 18.86 6.90
C ASP A 272 -38.75 17.43 6.33
N ASP A 273 -37.58 16.80 6.42
CA ASP A 273 -37.46 15.41 6.85
C ASP A 273 -36.03 15.16 7.33
N VAL A 274 -35.88 14.47 8.45
CA VAL A 274 -34.60 14.16 9.12
C VAL A 274 -34.08 12.82 8.61
N PRO A 275 -32.91 12.76 7.93
CA PRO A 275 -32.18 11.52 7.81
C PRO A 275 -30.87 11.58 8.60
N GLU A 276 -30.75 10.61 9.51
CA GLU A 276 -29.57 9.80 9.80
C GLU A 276 -28.25 10.25 9.16
N ALA A 277 -27.29 10.58 10.03
CA ALA A 277 -26.01 11.23 9.76
C ALA A 277 -25.21 10.55 8.64
N LEU A 278 -25.39 11.05 7.42
CA LEU A 278 -24.44 10.92 6.32
C LEU A 278 -23.22 11.78 6.66
N GLU A 279 -22.07 11.13 6.87
CA GLU A 279 -20.75 11.76 6.88
C GLU A 279 -20.57 12.57 5.59
N THR A 280 -20.85 13.87 5.68
CA THR A 280 -20.65 14.80 4.58
C THR A 280 -19.15 15.01 4.48
N GLU A 281 -18.52 14.31 3.54
CA GLU A 281 -17.14 14.58 3.15
C GLU A 281 -17.01 16.07 2.81
N VAL A 282 -16.42 16.84 3.72
CA VAL A 282 -16.11 18.24 3.51
C VAL A 282 -15.12 18.29 2.34
N LYS A 283 -15.64 18.63 1.16
CA LYS A 283 -14.82 18.86 -0.04
C LYS A 283 -14.00 20.12 0.19
N TYR A 284 -12.87 19.97 0.86
CA TYR A 284 -11.86 21.01 0.93
C TYR A 284 -11.37 21.25 -0.50
N ASN A 285 -11.75 22.39 -1.08
CA ASN A 285 -11.21 22.87 -2.33
C ASN A 285 -9.70 23.04 -2.16
N LYS A 286 -8.92 22.02 -2.57
CA LYS A 286 -7.46 22.03 -2.50
C LYS A 286 -6.95 23.16 -3.39
N LYS A 287 -6.65 24.32 -2.79
CA LYS A 287 -6.03 25.46 -3.47
C LYS A 287 -4.58 25.09 -3.81
N GLY A 288 -4.32 24.75 -5.06
CA GLY A 288 -2.97 24.55 -5.59
C GLY A 288 -2.87 23.44 -6.64
N PRO A 289 -1.79 23.41 -7.43
CA PRO A 289 -1.50 22.32 -8.35
C PRO A 289 -1.44 20.97 -7.60
N ALA A 290 -1.91 19.91 -8.23
CA ALA A 290 -1.82 18.56 -7.68
C ALA A 290 -0.34 18.23 -7.39
N ASN A 291 -0.05 17.79 -6.16
CA ASN A 291 1.31 17.47 -5.76
C ASN A 291 1.68 16.07 -6.29
N TYR A 292 2.33 16.01 -7.45
CA TYR A 292 2.81 14.76 -8.07
C TYR A 292 4.09 14.21 -7.44
N SER A 293 4.68 14.89 -6.45
CA SER A 293 5.97 14.48 -5.89
C SER A 293 5.94 13.07 -5.27
N ARG A 294 4.80 12.60 -4.72
CA ARG A 294 4.67 11.29 -4.06
C ARG A 294 5.01 10.12 -5.00
N ALA A 295 4.77 10.22 -6.31
CA ALA A 295 5.07 9.16 -7.28
C ALA A 295 6.58 8.84 -7.39
N HIS A 296 7.44 9.80 -7.08
CA HIS A 296 8.90 9.67 -7.17
C HIS A 296 9.55 9.17 -5.86
N PHE A 297 8.76 8.84 -4.85
CA PHE A 297 9.23 8.24 -3.59
C PHE A 297 8.66 6.82 -3.44
N ARG A 298 9.31 6.01 -2.60
CA ARG A 298 8.75 4.73 -2.14
C ARG A 298 7.63 4.98 -1.12
N ASN A 299 6.89 3.93 -0.79
CA ASN A 299 5.85 3.99 0.24
C ASN A 299 6.46 4.45 1.58
N PRO A 300 5.76 5.32 2.34
CA PRO A 300 6.27 5.85 3.59
C PRO A 300 6.46 4.73 4.62
N VAL A 301 7.60 4.78 5.32
CA VAL A 301 7.92 3.85 6.41
C VAL A 301 7.88 4.62 7.74
N PRO A 302 7.23 4.11 8.80
CA PRO A 302 7.26 4.76 10.10
C PRO A 302 8.63 4.56 10.75
N VAL A 303 9.27 5.65 11.18
CA VAL A 303 10.61 5.65 11.79
C VAL A 303 10.62 6.52 13.04
N VAL A 304 11.45 6.17 14.02
CA VAL A 304 11.69 6.98 15.23
C VAL A 304 13.05 7.64 15.11
N VAL A 305 13.08 8.96 14.95
CA VAL A 305 14.33 9.74 14.85
C VAL A 305 14.42 10.62 16.08
N GLN A 306 15.43 10.38 16.93
CA GLN A 306 15.65 11.12 18.18
C GLN A 306 14.43 11.11 19.12
N GLY A 307 13.74 9.96 19.22
CA GLY A 307 12.53 9.81 20.04
C GLY A 307 11.27 10.41 19.42
N VAL A 308 11.36 11.06 18.26
CA VAL A 308 10.20 11.65 17.56
C VAL A 308 9.73 10.73 16.44
N HIS A 309 8.44 10.46 16.39
CA HIS A 309 7.81 9.68 15.33
C HIS A 309 7.77 10.46 14.01
N ARG A 310 8.28 9.87 12.94
CA ARG A 310 8.35 10.47 11.60
C ARG A 310 8.00 9.45 10.53
N TRP A 311 7.52 9.95 9.40
CA TRP A 311 7.44 9.20 8.15
C TRP A 311 8.73 9.39 7.37
N GLU A 312 9.36 8.30 6.97
CA GLU A 312 10.50 8.31 6.07
C GLU A 312 10.07 7.99 4.64
N PHE A 313 10.41 8.89 3.72
CA PHE A 313 10.19 8.74 2.28
C PHE A 313 11.53 8.54 1.58
N SER A 314 11.78 7.33 1.08
CA SER A 314 12.98 7.03 0.29
C SER A 314 12.79 7.47 -1.17
N CYS A 315 13.69 8.30 -1.69
CA CYS A 315 13.64 8.75 -3.09
C CYS A 315 13.91 7.57 -4.05
N ARG A 316 13.19 7.47 -5.17
CA ARG A 316 13.45 6.44 -6.20
C ARG A 316 14.66 6.76 -7.08
N HIS A 317 15.04 8.04 -7.15
CA HIS A 317 16.08 8.55 -8.06
C HIS A 317 17.45 8.73 -7.38
N CYS A 318 17.51 8.67 -6.05
CA CYS A 318 18.77 8.71 -5.32
C CYS A 318 18.68 7.97 -3.98
N LYS A 319 19.82 7.77 -3.30
CA LYS A 319 19.89 7.04 -2.02
C LYS A 319 19.46 7.88 -0.80
N LYS A 320 18.93 9.09 -1.00
CA LYS A 320 18.55 9.98 0.10
C LYS A 320 17.10 9.69 0.51
N SER A 321 16.85 9.76 1.82
CA SER A 321 15.52 9.76 2.39
C SER A 321 15.16 11.15 2.93
N VAL A 322 13.86 11.45 2.93
CA VAL A 322 13.29 12.68 3.49
C VAL A 322 12.34 12.27 4.61
N THR A 323 12.49 12.87 5.79
CA THR A 323 11.61 12.59 6.92
C THR A 323 10.59 13.70 7.12
N VAL A 324 9.34 13.34 7.41
CA VAL A 324 8.24 14.26 7.72
C VAL A 324 7.69 13.91 9.10
N PRO A 325 7.40 14.89 9.98
CA PRO A 325 6.79 14.60 11.28
C PRO A 325 5.46 13.87 11.12
N ARG A 326 5.22 12.90 12.00
CA ARG A 326 3.97 12.12 12.07
C ARG A 326 3.10 12.70 13.18
N THR A 327 1.81 12.87 12.90
CA THR A 327 0.82 13.38 13.88
C THR A 327 0.03 12.27 14.57
N VAL A 328 0.20 11.02 14.13
CA VAL A 328 -0.58 9.86 14.59
C VAL A 328 0.28 8.84 15.34
N ASP A 329 -0.32 8.14 16.31
CA ASP A 329 0.32 7.09 17.09
C ASP A 329 0.77 5.87 16.28
N LYS A 330 1.66 5.08 16.88
CA LYS A 330 2.60 4.12 16.24
C LYS A 330 1.97 3.15 15.22
N GLU A 331 0.71 2.78 15.33
CA GLU A 331 0.12 1.63 14.62
C GLU A 331 -0.66 1.96 13.34
N LYS A 332 -0.98 3.23 13.07
CA LYS A 332 -1.81 3.60 11.90
C LYS A 332 -1.01 3.77 10.62
N SER A 333 -1.60 3.47 9.47
CA SER A 333 -0.94 3.68 8.17
C SER A 333 -0.88 5.17 7.81
N PHE A 334 -0.03 5.55 6.86
CA PHE A 334 0.08 6.95 6.40
C PHE A 334 -1.24 7.47 5.80
N ASP A 335 -2.02 6.60 5.17
CA ASP A 335 -3.27 7.00 4.51
C ASP A 335 -4.42 7.17 5.52
N ASP A 336 -4.29 6.65 6.74
CA ASP A 336 -5.23 6.85 7.86
C ASP A 336 -4.98 8.16 8.63
N GLU A 337 -3.91 8.90 8.30
CA GLU A 337 -3.53 10.13 8.98
C GLU A 337 -4.33 11.34 8.45
N HIS A 338 -5.18 11.86 9.32
CA HIS A 338 -5.98 13.06 9.09
C HIS A 338 -5.72 14.08 10.22
N PRO A 339 -5.14 15.25 9.93
CA PRO A 339 -4.79 15.77 8.60
C PRO A 339 -3.50 15.14 8.02
N LYS A 340 -3.45 14.99 6.68
CA LYS A 340 -2.25 14.50 5.99
C LYS A 340 -1.08 15.47 6.22
N PRO A 341 0.12 14.97 6.54
CA PRO A 341 1.25 15.84 6.84
C PRO A 341 1.71 16.61 5.58
N ALA A 342 2.24 17.81 5.78
CA ALA A 342 2.67 18.67 4.69
C ALA A 342 3.88 18.05 3.93
N LEU A 343 3.68 17.70 2.67
CA LEU A 343 4.70 17.05 1.82
C LEU A 343 5.61 18.05 1.06
N GLY A 344 5.67 19.32 1.47
CA GLY A 344 6.46 20.36 0.79
C GLY A 344 7.95 20.00 0.64
N ASN A 345 8.50 19.29 1.63
CA ASN A 345 9.89 18.85 1.63
C ASN A 345 10.22 17.86 0.49
N LEU A 346 9.24 17.05 0.04
CA LEU A 346 9.43 16.10 -1.05
C LEU A 346 9.65 16.82 -2.39
N ALA A 347 8.85 17.86 -2.67
CA ALA A 347 8.97 18.65 -3.89
C ALA A 347 10.32 19.39 -3.95
N THR A 348 10.77 19.96 -2.83
CA THR A 348 12.09 20.63 -2.73
C THR A 348 13.24 19.66 -2.96
N HIS A 349 13.12 18.41 -2.51
CA HIS A 349 14.10 17.36 -2.80
C HIS A 349 14.17 17.06 -4.31
N LEU A 350 13.02 16.95 -4.98
CA LEU A 350 12.97 16.61 -6.41
C LEU A 350 13.61 17.67 -7.31
N LYS A 351 13.55 18.96 -6.92
CA LYS A 351 14.25 20.04 -7.64
C LYS A 351 15.77 19.85 -7.73
N LYS A 352 16.37 18.98 -6.90
CA LYS A 352 17.81 18.64 -6.97
C LYS A 352 18.13 17.59 -8.04
N HIS A 353 17.13 16.95 -8.62
CA HIS A 353 17.31 16.00 -9.73
C HIS A 353 17.08 16.77 -11.04
N SER A 354 18.17 17.22 -11.65
CA SER A 354 18.14 18.02 -12.89
C SER A 354 17.50 17.33 -14.09
N ASN A 355 17.32 16.00 -14.01
CA ASN A 355 16.90 15.16 -15.14
C ASN A 355 15.45 14.67 -15.03
N LEU A 356 14.68 15.13 -14.03
CA LEU A 356 13.29 14.71 -13.87
C LEU A 356 12.34 15.78 -14.39
N ASP A 357 11.56 15.42 -15.41
CA ASP A 357 10.42 16.20 -15.83
C ASP A 357 9.24 15.95 -14.86
N LEU A 358 8.97 16.93 -14.00
CA LEU A 358 7.90 16.86 -13.00
C LEU A 358 6.50 17.06 -13.60
N THR A 359 6.39 17.27 -14.93
CA THR A 359 5.11 17.51 -15.60
C THR A 359 4.40 16.22 -16.03
N VAL A 360 5.10 15.08 -16.05
CA VAL A 360 4.54 13.80 -16.53
C VAL A 360 4.32 12.85 -15.34
N PRO A 361 3.07 12.39 -15.09
CA PRO A 361 2.84 11.34 -14.12
C PRO A 361 3.45 10.02 -14.64
N THR A 362 4.52 9.56 -13.99
CA THR A 362 5.16 8.25 -14.22
C THR A 362 4.42 7.11 -13.54
#